data_AF-A0A1M4ZBG3-F1
#
_entry.id   AF-A0A1M4ZBG3-F1
#
_cell.length_a   1.000
_cell.length_b   1.000
_cell.length_c   1.000
_cell.angle_alpha   90.00
_cell.angle_beta   90.00
_cell.angle_gamma   90.00
#
_symmetry.space_group_name_H-M   'P 1'
#
loop_
_entity.id
_entity.type
_entity.pdbx_description
1 polymer ?
#
loop_
_entity_poly.entity_id
_entity_poly.type
_entity_poly.pdbx_seq_one_letter_code
_entity_poly.pdbx_strand_id
1 'polypeptide(L)' 'MSKIMISYKTTQERERIIKALSTGVKIKKISKPYRKGFYKRIYIDIE' A
#
# COMPACT_ATOMS: atom_id res chain seq x y z
N MET A 1 -15.11 3.41 6.56
CA MET A 1 -13.94 2.55 6.25
C MET A 1 -13.14 3.21 5.16
N SER A 2 -11.94 3.66 5.47
CA SER A 2 -11.09 4.37 4.52
C SER A 2 -10.10 3.40 3.88
N LYS A 3 -9.89 3.54 2.57
CA LYS A 3 -8.94 2.71 1.81
C LYS A 3 -7.96 3.60 1.09
N ILE A 4 -6.68 3.32 1.23
CA ILE A 4 -5.60 3.99 0.50
C ILE A 4 -5.13 3.06 -0.60
N MET A 5 -5.12 3.54 -1.84
CA MET A 5 -4.49 2.84 -2.96
C MET A 5 -3.08 3.41 -3.15
N ILE A 6 -2.07 2.54 -3.17
CA ILE A 6 -0.71 2.93 -3.55
C ILE A 6 -0.29 2.21 -4.83
N SER A 7 0.43 2.92 -5.70
CA SER A 7 1.11 2.36 -6.87
C SER A 7 2.62 2.41 -6.62
N TYR A 8 3.33 1.34 -6.96
CA TYR A 8 4.78 1.24 -6.75
C TYR A 8 5.43 0.42 -7.86
N LYS A 9 6.71 0.68 -8.16
CA LYS A 9 7.48 -0.11 -9.14
C LYS A 9 8.25 -1.23 -8.45
N THR A 10 8.86 -0.95 -7.31
CA THR A 10 9.73 -1.90 -6.59
C THR A 10 9.17 -2.27 -5.22
N THR A 11 9.62 -3.40 -4.70
CA THR A 11 9.25 -3.86 -3.34
C THR A 11 9.77 -2.91 -2.25
N GLN A 12 10.96 -2.34 -2.42
CA GLN A 12 11.52 -1.37 -1.48
C GLN A 12 10.68 -0.08 -1.39
N GLU A 13 10.18 0.40 -2.53
CA GLU A 13 9.31 1.58 -2.59
C GLU A 13 7.98 1.31 -1.86
N ARG A 14 7.40 0.12 -2.06
CA ARG A 14 6.23 -0.35 -1.32
C ARG A 14 6.48 -0.36 0.20
N GLU A 15 7.60 -0.92 0.65
CA GLU A 15 7.92 -1.04 2.07
C GLU A 15 8.10 0.32 2.74
N ARG A 16 8.78 1.27 2.07
CA ARG A 16 8.92 2.65 2.56
C ARG A 16 7.57 3.33 2.75
N ILE A 17 6.66 3.19 1.78
CA ILE A 17 5.33 3.79 1.85
C ILE A 17 4.51 3.16 2.98
N ILE A 18 4.51 1.82 3.10
CA ILE A 18 3.79 1.12 4.18
C ILE A 18 4.33 1.56 5.55
N LYS A 19 5.66 1.66 5.70
CA LYS A 19 6.28 2.10 6.95
C LYS A 19 5.86 3.52 7.32
N ALA A 20 5.88 4.45 6.36
CA ALA A 20 5.45 5.83 6.58
C ALA A 20 3.96 5.91 6.99
N LEU A 21 3.09 5.13 6.34
CA LEU A 21 1.67 5.06 6.69
C LEU A 21 1.43 4.48 8.10
N SER A 22 2.20 3.45 8.47
CA SER A 22 2.06 2.79 9.77
C SER A 22 2.44 3.68 10.97
N THR A 23 3.19 4.77 10.75
CA THR A 23 3.55 5.71 11.82
C THR A 23 2.35 6.54 12.29
N GLY A 24 1.43 6.88 11.39
CA GLY A 24 0.31 7.76 11.68
C GLY A 24 -1.06 7.07 11.73
N VAL A 25 -1.18 5.90 11.11
CA VAL A 25 -2.46 5.21 10.95
C VAL A 25 -2.30 3.72 11.13
N LYS A 26 -3.25 3.10 11.85
CA LYS A 26 -3.27 1.66 12.04
C LYS A 26 -3.73 0.97 10.76
N ILE A 27 -2.85 0.16 10.18
CA ILE A 27 -3.16 -0.63 8.99
C ILE A 27 -3.91 -1.89 9.43
N LYS A 28 -5.13 -2.08 8.91
CA LYS A 28 -5.97 -3.23 9.22
C LYS A 28 -5.71 -4.39 8.26
N LYS A 29 -5.58 -4.09 6.97
CA LYS A 29 -5.38 -5.10 5.93
C LYS A 29 -4.66 -4.52 4.72
N ILE A 30 -3.84 -5.35 4.09
CA ILE A 30 -3.21 -5.04 2.81
C ILE A 30 -3.67 -6.08 1.79
N SER A 31 -4.17 -5.63 0.64
CA SER A 31 -4.59 -6.51 -0.44
C SER A 31 -3.41 -7.22 -1.10
N LYS A 32 -3.71 -8.31 -1.81
CA LYS A 32 -2.73 -8.88 -2.75
C LYS A 32 -2.34 -7.83 -3.79
N PRO A 33 -1.07 -7.79 -4.20
CA PRO A 33 -0.62 -6.89 -5.24
C PRO A 33 -1.14 -7.34 -6.59
N TYR A 34 -1.59 -6.39 -7.42
CA TYR A 34 -1.94 -6.64 -8.80
C TYR A 34 -1.17 -5.69 -9.73
N ARG A 35 -0.87 -6.17 -10.93
CA ARG A 35 -0.12 -5.40 -11.92
C ARG A 35 -1.07 -4.48 -12.70
N LYS A 36 -0.65 -3.24 -12.91
CA LYS A 36 -1.30 -2.31 -13.82
C LYS A 36 -0.23 -1.61 -14.65
N GLY A 37 -0.01 -2.12 -15.87
CA GLY A 37 1.08 -1.68 -16.75
C GLY A 37 2.46 -1.93 -16.12
N PHE A 38 3.26 -0.86 -16.02
CA PHE A 38 4.60 -0.86 -15.43
C PHE A 38 4.60 -0.82 -13.89
N TYR A 39 3.45 -0.66 -13.25
CA TYR A 39 3.33 -0.51 -11.80
C TYR A 39 2.60 -1.70 -11.18
N LYS A 40 2.85 -1.94 -9.89
CA LYS A 40 2.03 -2.77 -9.02
C LYS A 40 1.17 -1.88 -8.14
N ARG A 41 0.00 -2.37 -7.77
CA ARG A 41 -0.96 -1.68 -6.90
C ARG A 41 -1.38 -2.55 -5.73
N ILE A 42 -1.56 -1.93 -4.58
CA ILE A 42 -2.21 -2.53 -3.41
C ILE A 42 -3.22 -1.55 -2.84
N TYR A 43 -4.28 -2.11 -2.25
CA TYR A 43 -5.18 -1.38 -1.37
C TYR A 43 -4.79 -1.66 0.08
N ILE A 44 -4.78 -0.61 0.87
CA ILE A 44 -4.49 -0.62 2.29
C ILE A 44 -5.75 -0.16 2.99
N ASP A 45 -6.38 -1.07 3.71
CA ASP A 45 -7.51 -0.74 4.58
C ASP A 45 -6.93 -0.18 5.88
N ILE A 46 -7.35 1.03 6.23
CA ILE A 46 -6.96 1.71 7.46
C ILE A 46 -8.16 1.83 8.41
N GLU A 47 -7.89 1.79 9.71
CA GLU A 47 -8.90 2.06 10.75
C GLU A 47 -9.36 3.52 10.71
#